data_AF-A0A2H9N6F7-F1
#
_entry.id   AF-A0A2H9N6F7-F1
#
_cell.length_a   1.000
_cell.length_b   1.000
_cell.length_c   1.000
_cell.angle_alpha   90.00
_cell.angle_beta   90.00
_cell.angle_gamma   90.00
#
_symmetry.space_group_name_H-M   'P 1'
#
loop_
_entity.id
_entity.type
_entity.pdbx_description
1 polymer ?
#
loop_
_entity_poly.entity_id
_entity_poly.type
_entity_poly.pdbx_seq_one_letter_code
_entity_poly.pdbx_strand_id
1 'polypeptide(L)'
;FDSYSEITARGIKNHPSIKKTGAVINWGIDNAKNIESWGNNIHLKEEWFFTQSEEISKLDSSYRLLFKTMGLFPIARKAHRILTFELGKIK
;
A
#
# COMPACT_ATOMS: atom_id res chain seq x y z
N PHE A 1 0.54 -1.67 -10.23
CA PHE A 1 1.51 -2.69 -9.80
C PHE A 1 1.24 -2.99 -8.34
N ASP A 2 1.44 -4.22 -7.90
CA ASP A 2 1.31 -4.56 -6.49
C ASP A 2 2.58 -4.16 -5.75
N SER A 3 2.41 -3.47 -4.63
CA SER A 3 3.52 -3.06 -3.76
C SER A 3 3.21 -3.50 -2.35
N TYR A 4 4.08 -4.33 -1.81
CA TYR A 4 4.02 -4.75 -0.41
C TYR A 4 4.86 -3.80 0.45
N SER A 5 4.76 -3.91 1.77
CA SER A 5 5.80 -3.35 2.66
C SER A 5 7.12 -4.10 2.46
N GLU A 6 8.24 -3.48 2.82
CA GLU A 6 9.55 -4.16 2.74
C GLU A 6 9.58 -5.45 3.58
N ILE A 7 8.98 -5.40 4.77
CA ILE A 7 8.89 -6.56 5.68
C ILE A 7 8.11 -7.69 5.00
N THR A 8 6.94 -7.38 4.43
CA THR A 8 6.13 -8.40 3.76
C THR A 8 6.86 -8.94 2.54
N ALA A 9 7.46 -8.09 1.70
CA ALA A 9 8.21 -8.54 0.53
C ALA A 9 9.38 -9.48 0.90
N ARG A 10 10.08 -9.24 2.03
CA ARG A 10 11.13 -10.14 2.53
C ARG A 10 10.60 -11.48 3.04
N GLY A 11 9.40 -11.50 3.62
CA GLY A 11 8.79 -12.69 4.24
C GLY A 11 7.89 -13.52 3.31
N ILE A 12 7.39 -12.93 2.22
CA ILE A 12 6.33 -13.50 1.37
C ILE A 12 6.72 -14.80 0.67
N LYS A 13 8.03 -15.06 0.51
CA LYS A 13 8.57 -16.35 0.01
C LYS A 13 8.10 -17.56 0.82
N ASN A 14 7.71 -17.36 2.08
CA ASN A 14 7.20 -18.42 2.94
C ASN A 14 5.68 -18.63 2.83
N HIS A 15 4.97 -17.73 2.13
CA HIS A 15 3.52 -17.81 2.00
C HIS A 15 3.13 -19.00 1.10
N PRO A 16 2.20 -19.89 1.53
CA PRO A 16 1.87 -21.12 0.81
C PRO A 16 1.44 -20.91 -0.65
N SER A 17 0.67 -19.85 -0.93
CA SER A 17 0.24 -19.56 -2.30
C SER A 17 1.40 -19.14 -3.19
N ILE A 18 2.33 -18.33 -2.68
CA ILE A 18 3.50 -17.82 -3.41
C ILE A 18 4.43 -18.97 -3.78
N LYS A 19 4.67 -19.91 -2.84
CA LYS A 19 5.43 -21.13 -3.12
C LYS A 19 4.80 -21.99 -4.21
N LYS A 20 3.47 -22.14 -4.18
CA LYS A 20 2.73 -22.98 -5.14
C LYS A 20 2.70 -22.39 -6.54
N THR A 21 2.63 -21.06 -6.67
CA THR A 21 2.53 -20.39 -7.98
C THR A 21 3.88 -19.99 -8.56
N GLY A 22 4.94 -19.94 -7.74
CA GLY A 22 6.24 -19.41 -8.17
C GLY A 22 6.24 -17.89 -8.38
N ALA A 23 5.22 -17.18 -7.88
CA ALA A 23 5.15 -15.73 -8.01
C ALA A 23 6.35 -15.06 -7.33
N VAL A 24 6.97 -14.10 -8.02
CA VAL A 24 8.09 -13.33 -7.48
C VAL A 24 7.62 -11.92 -7.15
N ILE A 25 7.73 -11.55 -5.88
CA ILE A 25 7.46 -10.19 -5.42
C ILE A 25 8.78 -9.42 -5.43
N ASN A 26 8.92 -8.48 -6.36
CA ASN A 26 10.14 -7.66 -6.46
C ASN A 26 10.03 -6.31 -5.71
N TRP A 27 8.84 -5.95 -5.20
CA TRP A 27 8.48 -4.58 -4.85
C TRP A 27 8.01 -4.52 -3.39
N GLY A 28 8.95 -4.23 -2.49
CA GLY A 28 8.70 -3.82 -1.11
C GLY A 28 8.94 -2.32 -0.97
N ILE A 29 7.91 -1.54 -0.67
CA ILE A 29 7.95 -0.07 -0.68
C ILE A 29 7.26 0.41 0.58
N ASP A 30 8.01 0.99 1.51
CA ASP A 30 7.41 1.61 2.70
C ASP A 30 7.11 3.09 2.46
N ASN A 31 7.99 3.79 1.73
CA ASN A 31 7.83 5.19 1.35
C ASN A 31 7.54 5.32 -0.15
N ALA A 32 6.32 5.75 -0.51
CA ALA A 32 5.90 5.90 -1.89
C ALA A 32 6.74 6.93 -2.68
N LYS A 33 7.31 7.94 -2.01
CA LYS A 33 8.22 8.92 -2.65
C LYS A 33 9.49 8.29 -3.20
N ASN A 34 9.92 7.13 -2.70
CA ASN A 34 11.10 6.45 -3.22
C ASN A 34 10.92 6.06 -4.70
N ILE A 35 9.68 5.86 -5.15
CA ILE A 35 9.38 5.53 -6.55
C ILE A 35 9.69 6.70 -7.49
N GLU A 36 9.62 7.95 -7.02
CA GLU A 36 9.98 9.12 -7.84
C GLU A 36 11.45 9.07 -8.31
N SER A 37 12.32 8.35 -7.59
CA SER A 37 13.73 8.18 -7.96
C SER A 37 13.98 7.10 -9.02
N TRP A 38 12.97 6.30 -9.39
CA TRP A 38 13.15 5.17 -10.31
C TRP A 38 13.23 5.58 -11.78
N GLY A 39 12.85 6.81 -12.11
CA GLY A 39 12.90 7.33 -13.45
C GLY A 39 12.62 8.83 -13.49
N ASN A 40 13.01 9.46 -14.60
CA ASN A 40 12.71 10.86 -14.81
C ASN A 40 11.20 11.05 -15.01
N ASN A 41 10.63 12.09 -14.41
CA ASN A 41 9.23 12.50 -14.54
C ASN A 41 8.21 11.52 -13.94
N ILE A 42 8.55 10.85 -12.83
CA ILE A 42 7.59 10.12 -12.00
C ILE A 42 7.27 10.98 -10.78
N HIS A 43 5.99 11.29 -10.57
CA HIS A 43 5.57 12.19 -9.50
C HIS A 43 4.46 11.54 -8.67
N LEU A 44 4.67 11.42 -7.36
CA LEU A 44 3.64 10.95 -6.43
C LEU A 44 2.58 12.05 -6.28
N LYS A 45 1.36 11.78 -6.73
CA LYS A 45 0.22 12.69 -6.58
C LYS A 45 -0.50 12.46 -5.28
N GLU A 46 -0.72 11.20 -4.93
CA GLU A 46 -1.55 10.83 -3.80
C GLU A 46 -1.16 9.46 -3.24
N GLU A 47 -1.22 9.36 -1.92
CA GLU A 47 -1.25 8.10 -1.18
C GLU A 47 -2.56 8.06 -0.39
N TRP A 48 -3.55 7.34 -0.91
CA TRP A 48 -4.87 7.20 -0.31
C TRP A 48 -4.90 5.97 0.61
N PHE A 49 -5.51 6.09 1.79
CA PHE A 49 -5.60 4.99 2.75
C PHE A 49 -7.04 4.53 2.95
N PHE A 50 -7.26 3.21 2.94
CA PHE A 50 -8.59 2.64 3.20
C PHE A 50 -9.21 3.11 4.52
N THR A 51 -8.39 3.35 5.55
CA THR A 51 -8.84 3.85 6.86
C THR A 51 -9.49 5.25 6.80
N GLN A 52 -9.34 5.98 5.69
CA GLN A 52 -9.97 7.28 5.43
C GLN A 52 -11.27 7.16 4.61
N SER A 53 -11.64 5.96 4.17
CA SER A 53 -12.82 5.74 3.35
C SER A 53 -14.11 6.08 4.10
N GLU A 54 -14.97 6.87 3.47
CA GLU A 54 -16.32 7.15 3.98
C GLU A 54 -17.16 5.86 4.10
N GLU A 55 -16.85 4.85 3.31
CA GLU A 55 -17.52 3.54 3.33
C GLU A 55 -17.36 2.82 4.67
N ILE A 56 -16.31 3.11 5.45
CA ILE A 56 -16.16 2.56 6.81
C ILE A 56 -17.37 2.92 7.67
N SER A 57 -18.01 4.07 7.45
CA SER A 57 -19.20 4.49 8.20
C SER A 57 -20.40 3.55 8.02
N LYS A 58 -20.44 2.78 6.94
CA LYS A 58 -21.48 1.80 6.62
C LYS A 58 -21.27 0.44 7.30
N LEU A 59 -20.12 0.22 7.92
CA LEU A 59 -19.82 -1.00 8.66
C LEU A 59 -20.42 -0.96 10.08
N ASP A 60 -20.57 -2.13 10.70
CA ASP A 60 -20.97 -2.22 12.10
C ASP A 60 -19.99 -1.50 13.04
N SER A 61 -20.49 -1.08 14.21
CA SER A 61 -19.73 -0.29 15.18
C SER A 61 -18.38 -0.90 15.59
N SER A 62 -18.29 -2.22 15.64
CA SER A 62 -17.04 -2.95 15.95
C SER A 62 -15.99 -2.75 14.84
N TYR A 63 -16.38 -2.94 13.58
CA TYR A 63 -15.50 -2.73 12.43
C TYR A 63 -15.11 -1.26 12.26
N ARG A 64 -16.03 -0.33 12.52
CA ARG A 64 -15.74 1.11 12.54
C ARG A 64 -14.64 1.46 13.54
N LEU A 65 -14.72 0.92 14.76
CA LEU A 65 -13.70 1.12 15.78
C LEU A 65 -12.36 0.48 15.35
N LEU A 66 -12.41 -0.75 14.82
CA LEU A 66 -11.22 -1.46 14.33
C LEU A 66 -10.47 -0.67 13.25
N PHE A 67 -11.15 -0.17 12.22
CA PHE A 67 -10.49 0.58 11.15
C PHE A 67 -9.96 1.94 11.62
N LYS A 68 -10.65 2.60 12.55
CA LYS A 68 -10.16 3.83 13.20
C LYS A 68 -8.86 3.59 13.96
N THR A 69 -8.76 2.49 14.71
CA THR A 69 -7.55 2.16 15.47
C THR A 69 -6.42 1.69 14.56
N MET A 70 -6.72 0.92 13.51
CA MET A 70 -5.74 0.55 12.47
C MET A 70 -5.10 1.78 11.81
N GLY A 71 -5.86 2.86 11.60
CA GLY A 71 -5.36 4.11 11.02
C GLY A 71 -4.27 4.81 11.85
N LEU A 72 -4.15 4.47 13.14
CA LEU A 72 -3.12 5.01 14.04
C LEU A 72 -1.76 4.34 13.83
N PHE A 73 -1.72 3.12 13.27
CA PHE A 73 -0.49 2.37 13.05
C PHE A 73 -0.06 2.48 11.58
N PRO A 74 1.10 3.08 11.27
CA PRO A 74 1.53 3.31 9.89
C PRO A 74 1.55 2.05 9.02
N ILE A 75 1.97 0.91 9.58
CA ILE A 75 2.04 -0.38 8.88
C ILE A 75 0.64 -0.86 8.50
N ALA A 76 -0.30 -0.84 9.45
CA ALA A 76 -1.68 -1.28 9.21
C ALA A 76 -2.41 -0.33 8.26
N ARG A 77 -2.23 0.98 8.43
CA ARG A 77 -2.80 2.00 7.54
C ARG A 77 -2.33 1.83 6.09
N LYS A 78 -1.07 1.48 5.88
CA LYS A 78 -0.47 1.29 4.54
C LYS A 78 -0.82 -0.03 3.86
N ALA A 79 -1.32 -1.04 4.59
CA ALA A 79 -1.61 -2.37 4.04
C ALA A 79 -2.69 -2.39 2.94
N HIS A 80 -3.51 -1.34 2.86
CA HIS A 80 -4.59 -1.18 1.88
C HIS A 80 -4.54 0.19 1.19
N ARG A 81 -3.32 0.73 0.99
CA ARG A 81 -3.17 2.02 0.33
C ARG A 81 -3.31 1.90 -1.19
N ILE A 82 -3.78 2.98 -1.80
CA ILE A 82 -3.74 3.18 -3.24
C ILE A 82 -2.74 4.31 -3.51
N LEU A 83 -1.83 4.08 -4.46
CA LEU A 83 -0.83 5.07 -4.87
C LEU A 83 -1.16 5.59 -6.26
N THR A 84 -1.27 6.90 -6.37
CA THR A 84 -1.49 7.58 -7.66
C THR A 84 -0.21 8.30 -8.06
N PHE A 85 0.33 7.93 -9.21
CA PHE A 85 1.49 8.58 -9.80
C PHE A 85 1.11 9.27 -11.12
N GLU A 86 1.69 10.44 -11.34
CA GLU A 86 1.67 11.12 -12.62
C GLU A 86 2.99 10.85 -13.35
N LEU A 87 2.89 10.60 -14.65
CA LEU A 87 4.03 10.38 -15.54
C LEU A 87 4.14 11.53 -16.53
N GLY A 88 5.35 12.08 -16.69
CA GLY A 88 5.63 13.16 -17.64
C GLY A 88 5.83 14.52 -16.98
N LYS A 89 6.08 15.54 -17.79
CA LYS A 89 6.38 16.89 -17.30
C LYS A 89 5.13 17.48 -16.62
N ILE A 90 5.27 17.87 -15.35
CA ILE A 90 4.26 18.68 -14.66
C ILE A 90 4.13 20.00 -15.44
N LYS A 91 2.91 20.30 -15.91
CA LYS A 91 2.58 21.58 -16.55
C LYS A 91 2.29 22.66 -15.52
#